data_AF-Q6S8V9-F1
#
_entry.id   AF-Q6S8V9-F1
#
_cell.length_a   1.000
_cell.length_b   1.000
_cell.length_c   1.000
_cell.angle_alpha   90.00
_cell.angle_beta   90.00
_cell.angle_gamma   90.00
#
_symmetry.space_group_name_H-M   'P 1'
#
loop_
_entity.id
_entity.type
_entity.pdbx_description
1 polymer ?
#
loop_
_entity_poly.entity_id
_entity_poly.type
_entity_poly.pdbx_seq_one_letter_code
_entity_poly.pdbx_strand_id
1 'polypeptide(L)'
;ARSFADIGDIVRGIDMFKPNVHDKVETGFREVFKKIHDGMEDEVKNDYNPDGSGNYYKLREAWWNVNRNKVWEAITCDASYKSGYFMQ
;
A
#
# COMPACT_ATOMS: atom_id res chain seq x y z
N ALA A 1 13.46 -4.25 6.98
CA ALA A 1 12.30 -4.03 7.89
C ALA A 1 11.84 -2.57 7.92
N ARG A 2 12.70 -1.58 8.25
CA ARG A 2 12.30 -0.15 8.27
C ARG A 2 11.73 0.33 6.94
N SER A 3 12.48 0.19 5.85
CA SER A 3 12.01 0.56 4.50
C SER A 3 10.77 -0.23 4.04
N PHE A 4 10.55 -1.44 4.55
CA PHE A 4 9.35 -2.23 4.22
C PHE A 4 8.10 -1.66 4.91
N ALA A 5 8.24 -1.18 6.15
CA ALA A 5 7.17 -0.46 6.82
C ALA A 5 6.85 0.85 6.10
N ASP A 6 7.87 1.63 5.72
CA ASP A 6 7.68 2.90 4.99
C ASP A 6 6.96 2.68 3.65
N ILE A 7 7.35 1.66 2.88
CA ILE A 7 6.64 1.27 1.64
C ILE A 7 5.18 0.91 1.93
N GLY A 8 4.94 0.18 3.02
CA GLY A 8 3.59 -0.16 3.46
C GLY A 8 2.76 1.06 3.85
N ASP A 9 3.37 2.07 4.45
CA ASP A 9 2.71 3.32 4.83
C ASP A 9 2.34 4.16 3.61
N ILE A 10 3.24 4.23 2.62
CA ILE A 10 2.99 4.87 1.32
C ILE A 10 1.82 4.19 0.60
N VAL A 11 1.85 2.86 0.46
CA VAL A 11 0.79 2.10 -0.23
C VAL A 11 -0.56 2.27 0.47
N ARG A 12 -0.57 2.31 1.80
CA ARG A 12 -1.79 2.49 2.61
C ARG A 12 -2.29 3.95 2.63
N GLY A 13 -1.48 4.90 2.17
CA GLY A 13 -1.80 6.33 2.22
C GLY A 13 -1.76 6.91 3.63
N ILE A 14 -0.92 6.35 4.50
CA ILE A 14 -0.67 6.87 5.87
C ILE A 14 0.73 7.44 6.06
N ASP A 15 1.58 7.34 5.04
CA ASP A 15 2.86 8.04 5.04
C ASP A 15 2.64 9.56 5.19
N MET A 16 3.41 10.16 6.09
CA MET A 16 3.32 11.58 6.40
C MET A 16 4.27 12.42 5.53
N PHE A 17 5.20 11.79 4.82
CA PHE A 17 6.21 12.50 4.05
C PHE A 17 5.64 13.05 2.74
N LYS A 18 5.76 14.37 2.55
CA LYS A 18 5.38 15.05 1.30
C LYS A 18 6.63 15.51 0.56
N PRO A 19 7.11 14.76 -0.45
CA PRO A 19 8.37 15.08 -1.13
C PRO A 19 8.30 16.39 -1.94
N ASN A 20 7.11 16.77 -2.39
CA ASN A 20 6.84 18.03 -3.11
C ASN A 20 5.33 18.32 -3.09
N VAL A 21 4.97 19.52 -3.57
CA VAL A 21 3.56 19.98 -3.61
C VAL A 21 2.65 19.19 -4.55
N HIS A 22 3.22 18.43 -5.51
CA HIS A 22 2.43 17.70 -6.51
C HIS A 22 2.07 16.29 -6.07
N ASP A 23 2.79 15.73 -5.10
CA ASP A 23 2.52 14.42 -4.48
C ASP A 23 2.08 13.33 -5.48
N LYS A 24 2.91 13.14 -6.53
CA LYS A 24 2.59 12.27 -7.68
C LYS A 24 2.38 10.81 -7.28
N VAL A 25 3.06 10.36 -6.23
CA VAL A 25 2.98 8.98 -5.74
C VAL A 25 1.59 8.74 -5.17
N GLU A 26 1.16 9.57 -4.21
CA GLU A 26 -0.18 9.44 -3.61
C GLU A 26 -1.29 9.68 -4.65
N THR A 27 -1.12 10.66 -5.54
CA THR A 27 -2.06 10.90 -6.65
C THR A 27 -2.20 9.67 -7.55
N GLY A 28 -1.08 9.06 -7.94
CA GLY A 28 -1.09 7.84 -8.75
C GLY A 28 -1.75 6.65 -8.02
N PHE A 29 -1.47 6.49 -6.72
CA PHE A 29 -2.14 5.45 -5.92
C PHE A 29 -3.65 5.67 -5.83
N ARG A 30 -4.12 6.90 -5.66
CA ARG A 30 -5.56 7.22 -5.69
C ARG A 30 -6.21 6.79 -7.00
N GLU A 31 -5.57 7.08 -8.13
CA GLU A 31 -6.08 6.69 -9.44
C GLU A 31 -6.10 5.17 -9.65
N VAL A 32 -5.04 4.47 -9.23
CA VAL A 32 -4.96 3.01 -9.31
C VAL A 32 -6.05 2.36 -8.46
N PHE A 33 -6.19 2.77 -7.20
CA PHE A 33 -7.18 2.20 -6.29
C PHE A 33 -8.62 2.56 -6.68
N LYS A 34 -8.83 3.74 -7.28
CA LYS A 34 -10.10 4.08 -7.91
C LYS A 34 -10.46 3.10 -9.03
N LYS A 35 -9.53 2.82 -9.95
CA LYS A 35 -9.77 1.86 -11.04
C LYS A 35 -10.02 0.44 -10.52
N ILE A 36 -9.31 0.03 -9.48
CA ILE A 36 -9.54 -1.27 -8.82
C ILE A 36 -10.95 -1.31 -8.23
N HIS A 37 -11.34 -0.29 -7.44
CA HIS A 37 -12.67 -0.18 -6.86
C HIS A 37 -13.78 -0.14 -7.92
N ASP A 38 -13.57 0.60 -9.00
CA ASP A 38 -14.53 0.71 -10.10
C ASP A 38 -14.73 -0.60 -10.88
N GLY A 39 -13.72 -1.49 -10.87
CA GLY A 39 -13.79 -2.81 -11.49
C GLY A 39 -14.31 -3.93 -10.58
N MET A 40 -14.74 -3.63 -9.34
CA MET A 40 -15.31 -4.62 -8.42
C MET A 40 -16.79 -4.86 -8.70
N GLU A 41 -17.27 -6.06 -8.33
CA GLU A 41 -18.70 -6.35 -8.25
C GLU A 41 -19.37 -5.50 -7.16
N ASP A 42 -20.61 -5.06 -7.39
CA ASP A 42 -21.31 -4.09 -6.55
C ASP A 42 -21.42 -4.51 -5.07
N GLU A 43 -21.61 -5.81 -4.81
CA GLU A 43 -21.70 -6.36 -3.45
C GLU A 43 -20.41 -6.10 -2.65
N VAL A 44 -19.25 -6.33 -3.26
CA VAL A 44 -17.92 -6.13 -2.65
C VAL A 44 -17.53 -4.66 -2.67
N LYS A 45 -17.88 -3.94 -3.75
CA LYS A 45 -17.54 -2.53 -3.95
C LYS A 45 -18.02 -1.64 -2.80
N ASN A 46 -19.21 -1.93 -2.27
CA ASN A 46 -19.83 -1.17 -1.18
C ASN A 46 -19.06 -1.24 0.15
N ASP A 47 -18.36 -2.35 0.41
CA ASP A 47 -17.54 -2.51 1.62
C ASP A 47 -16.24 -1.68 1.58
N TYR A 48 -15.81 -1.30 0.38
CA TYR A 48 -14.55 -0.63 0.07
C TYR A 48 -14.69 0.81 -0.43
N ASN A 49 -15.80 1.46 -0.12
CA ASN A 49 -16.03 2.85 -0.50
C ASN A 49 -14.92 3.80 0.01
N PRO A 50 -14.57 4.83 -0.77
CA PRO A 50 -13.58 5.81 -0.36
C PRO A 50 -14.08 6.67 0.81
N ASP A 51 -13.16 7.20 1.58
CA ASP A 51 -13.47 8.19 2.61
C ASP A 51 -13.81 9.57 2.02
N GLY A 52 -14.16 10.53 2.87
CA GLY A 52 -14.50 11.90 2.46
C GLY A 52 -13.37 12.67 1.74
N SER A 53 -12.14 12.17 1.78
CA SER A 53 -10.98 12.72 1.07
C SER A 53 -10.71 12.04 -0.29
N GLY A 54 -11.55 11.06 -0.66
CA GLY A 54 -11.36 10.22 -1.84
C GLY A 54 -10.29 9.14 -1.65
N ASN A 55 -9.89 8.85 -0.41
CA ASN A 55 -8.90 7.80 -0.13
C ASN A 55 -9.59 6.46 0.14
N TYR A 56 -9.04 5.39 -0.45
CA TYR A 56 -9.58 4.04 -0.37
C TYR A 56 -8.94 3.24 0.77
N TYR A 57 -8.88 3.81 1.98
CA TYR A 57 -8.08 3.26 3.10
C TYR A 57 -8.33 1.76 3.35
N LYS A 58 -9.60 1.34 3.48
CA LYS A 58 -9.98 -0.06 3.69
C LYS A 58 -9.47 -0.98 2.58
N LEU A 59 -9.60 -0.53 1.32
CA LEU A 59 -9.16 -1.30 0.16
C LEU A 59 -7.63 -1.40 0.11
N ARG A 60 -6.94 -0.28 0.36
CA ARG A 60 -5.47 -0.23 0.40
C ARG A 60 -4.90 -1.12 1.50
N GLU A 61 -5.52 -1.11 2.68
CA GLU A 61 -5.15 -1.97 3.79
C GLU A 61 -5.37 -3.45 3.47
N ALA A 62 -6.54 -3.81 2.92
CA ALA A 62 -6.82 -5.18 2.49
C ALA A 62 -5.81 -5.65 1.42
N TRP A 63 -5.53 -4.79 0.43
CA TRP A 63 -4.54 -5.07 -0.61
C TRP A 63 -3.15 -5.29 -0.02
N TRP A 64 -2.70 -4.42 0.90
CA TRP A 64 -1.42 -4.57 1.57
C TRP A 64 -1.34 -5.88 2.35
N ASN A 65 -2.37 -6.21 3.14
CA ASN A 65 -2.39 -7.44 3.93
C ASN A 65 -2.25 -8.70 3.08
N VAL A 66 -2.86 -8.75 1.90
CA VAL A 66 -2.76 -9.88 0.97
C VAL A 66 -1.40 -9.93 0.27
N ASN A 67 -0.81 -8.79 -0.08
CA ASN A 67 0.38 -8.73 -0.94
C ASN A 67 1.71 -8.52 -0.19
N ARG A 68 1.69 -8.15 1.10
CA ARG A 68 2.88 -7.78 1.88
C ARG A 68 3.98 -8.85 1.88
N ASN A 69 3.62 -10.13 1.83
CA ASN A 69 4.60 -11.22 1.78
C ASN A 69 5.35 -11.26 0.44
N LYS A 70 4.65 -11.02 -0.67
CA LYS A 70 5.27 -10.93 -2.02
C LYS A 70 6.14 -9.70 -2.14
N VAL A 71 5.70 -8.57 -1.57
CA VAL A 71 6.50 -7.34 -1.51
C VAL A 71 7.76 -7.57 -0.67
N TRP A 72 7.64 -8.26 0.47
CA TRP A 72 8.78 -8.62 1.30
C TRP A 72 9.78 -9.50 0.54
N GLU A 73 9.30 -10.56 -0.11
CA GLU A 73 10.10 -11.46 -0.93
C GLU A 73 10.91 -10.68 -1.98
N ALA A 74 10.26 -9.78 -2.72
CA ALA A 74 10.91 -8.92 -3.71
C ALA A 74 11.97 -7.99 -3.11
N ILE A 75 11.69 -7.36 -1.95
CA ILE A 75 12.65 -6.49 -1.26
C ILE A 75 13.88 -7.28 -0.77
N THR A 76 13.68 -8.53 -0.37
CA THR A 76 14.74 -9.39 0.14
C THR A 76 15.44 -10.21 -0.94
N CYS A 77 15.13 -10.00 -2.23
CA CYS A 77 15.69 -10.78 -3.33
C CYS A 77 17.23 -10.80 -3.33
N ASP A 78 17.86 -9.66 -3.02
CA ASP A 78 19.32 -9.51 -2.95
C ASP A 78 19.88 -9.55 -1.51
N ALA A 79 19.07 -9.95 -0.54
CA ALA A 79 19.52 -10.08 0.83
C ALA A 79 20.54 -11.23 0.94
N SER A 80 21.62 -11.02 1.71
CA SER A 80 22.61 -12.08 1.94
C SER A 80 21.96 -13.29 2.60
N TYR A 81 22.36 -14.50 2.20
CA TYR A 81 21.88 -15.74 2.84
C TYR A 81 22.16 -15.80 4.36
N LYS A 82 23.09 -14.97 4.85
CA LYS A 82 23.43 -14.85 6.29
C LYS A 82 22.64 -13.77 7.03
N SER A 83 21.86 -12.94 6.35
CA SER A 83 21.07 -11.88 6.99
C SER A 83 19.73 -12.42 7.46
N GLY A 84 19.71 -13.03 8.65
CA GLY A 84 18.48 -13.34 9.37
C GLY A 84 17.88 -12.09 10.02
N TYR A 85 16.55 -11.95 9.97
CA TYR A 85 15.84 -10.93 10.73
C TYR A 85 15.45 -11.49 12.10
N PHE A 86 15.92 -10.85 13.17
CA PHE A 86 15.61 -11.23 14.55
C PHE A 86 14.91 -10.07 15.25
N MET A 87 13.85 -10.36 16.01
CA MET A 87 13.17 -9.41 16.88
C MET A 87 13.73 -9.57 18.29
N GLN A 88 13.98 -8.46 18.98
CA GLN A 88 14.48 -8.42 20.36
C GLN A 88 13.32 -8.26 21.35
#